data_AF-A0A499UYN0-F1
#
_entry.id   AF-A0A499UYN0-F1
#
_cell.length_a   1.000
_cell.length_b   1.000
_cell.length_c   1.000
_cell.angle_alpha   90.00
_cell.angle_beta   90.00
_cell.angle_gamma   90.00
#
_symmetry.space_group_name_H-M   'P 1'
#
loop_
_entity.id
_entity.type
_entity.pdbx_description
1 polymer ?
#
loop_
_entity_poly.entity_id
_entity_poly.type
_entity_poly.pdbx_seq_one_letter_code
_entity_poly.pdbx_strand_id
1 'polypeptide(L)' 'MLTNADIPDLDVLFVGDFDEEASPLGAKGLGELTAVSVAPAITNAVYHATGKRVIDLPVTIEKLL' A
#
# COMPACT_ATOMS: atom_id res chain seq x y z
N MET A 1 -7.48 12.55 -9.53
CA MET A 1 -6.09 12.28 -9.11
C MET A 1 -5.93 12.89 -7.72
N LEU A 2 -5.09 12.31 -6.86
CA LEU A 2 -4.87 12.80 -5.49
C LEU A 2 -4.22 14.19 -5.51
N THR A 3 -4.50 14.99 -4.50
CA THR A 3 -3.88 16.29 -4.24
C THR A 3 -2.98 16.21 -3.01
N ASN A 4 -2.21 17.26 -2.74
CA ASN A 4 -1.40 17.36 -1.53
C ASN A 4 -2.22 17.19 -0.24
N ALA A 5 -3.51 17.56 -0.25
CA ALA A 5 -4.37 17.45 0.93
C ALA A 5 -4.81 16.01 1.24
N ASP A 6 -4.68 15.07 0.29
CA ASP A 6 -5.14 13.68 0.43
C ASP A 6 -4.05 12.75 0.99
N ILE A 7 -2.83 13.24 1.19
CA ILE A 7 -1.68 12.45 1.62
C ILE A 7 -1.59 12.45 3.16
N PRO A 8 -1.72 11.28 3.82
CA PRO A 8 -1.53 11.18 5.26
C PRO A 8 -0.03 11.18 5.61
N ASP A 9 0.29 11.17 6.90
CA ASP A 9 1.65 10.88 7.36
C ASP A 9 2.08 9.48 6.89
N LEU A 10 3.31 9.39 6.35
CA LEU A 10 3.87 8.17 5.79
C LEU A 10 5.18 7.83 6.51
N ASP A 11 5.21 6.65 7.14
CA ASP A 11 6.43 6.07 7.70
C ASP A 11 7.00 5.00 6.77
N VAL A 12 8.33 5.00 6.61
CA VAL A 12 9.05 4.05 5.76
C VAL A 12 10.15 3.37 6.56
N LEU A 13 10.08 2.04 6.63
CA LEU A 13 11.10 1.19 7.22
C LEU A 13 11.77 0.35 6.14
N PHE A 14 13.09 0.43 6.04
CA PHE A 14 13.87 -0.49 5.21
C PHE A 14 14.22 -1.73 6.05
N VAL A 15 13.81 -2.90 5.56
CA VAL A 15 13.98 -4.19 6.25
C VAL A 15 14.96 -5.12 5.54
N GLY A 16 15.49 -4.71 4.40
CA GLY A 16 16.36 -5.55 3.58
C GLY A 16 17.81 -5.49 4.03
N ASP A 17 18.46 -6.66 4.02
CA ASP A 17 19.91 -6.81 4.12
C ASP A 17 20.56 -6.90 2.73
N PHE A 18 21.88 -6.78 2.70
CA PHE A 18 22.69 -7.04 1.50
C PHE A 18 22.49 -8.48 1.03
N ASP A 19 22.21 -8.65 -0.25
CA ASP A 19 21.78 -9.92 -0.83
C ASP A 19 22.61 -10.28 -2.08
N GLU A 20 23.71 -11.01 -1.87
CA GLU A 20 24.64 -11.41 -2.93
C GLU A 20 23.98 -12.25 -4.04
N GLU A 21 22.89 -12.95 -3.72
CA GLU A 21 22.13 -13.76 -4.67
C GLU A 21 21.21 -12.90 -5.56
N ALA A 22 20.78 -11.73 -5.07
CA ALA A 22 19.92 -10.82 -5.83
C ALA A 22 20.68 -10.09 -6.94
N SER A 23 21.88 -9.57 -6.63
CA SER A 23 22.77 -8.92 -7.61
C SER A 23 24.17 -8.67 -7.02
N PRO A 24 25.19 -8.36 -7.85
CA PRO A 24 26.51 -7.93 -7.35
C PRO A 24 26.47 -6.66 -6.49
N LEU A 25 25.40 -5.87 -6.58
CA LEU A 25 25.17 -4.69 -5.75
C LEU A 25 24.49 -5.02 -4.41
N GLY A 26 24.03 -6.26 -4.24
CA GLY A 26 23.27 -6.73 -3.09
C GLY A 26 21.91 -6.06 -2.90
N ALA A 27 21.46 -5.27 -3.88
CA ALA A 27 20.24 -4.49 -3.82
C ALA A 27 19.07 -5.22 -4.47
N LYS A 28 17.85 -4.89 -4.02
CA LYS A 28 16.58 -5.41 -4.55
C LYS A 28 15.69 -4.25 -5.01
N GLY A 29 14.90 -4.48 -6.05
CA GLY A 29 13.96 -3.50 -6.58
C GLY A 29 12.76 -3.28 -5.64
N LEU A 30 12.46 -2.02 -5.31
CA LEU A 30 11.36 -1.64 -4.42
C LEU A 30 10.31 -0.70 -5.07
N GLY A 31 10.58 -0.18 -6.27
CA GLY A 31 9.75 0.86 -6.90
C GLY A 31 8.30 0.44 -7.13
N GLU A 32 8.08 -0.80 -7.58
CA GLU A 32 6.73 -1.32 -7.84
C GLU A 32 6.18 -2.06 -6.62
N LEU A 33 7.03 -2.84 -5.94
CA LEU A 33 6.64 -3.71 -4.83
C LEU A 33 5.92 -2.93 -3.71
N THR A 34 6.40 -1.73 -3.41
CA THR A 34 5.83 -0.87 -2.35
C THR A 34 4.39 -0.43 -2.64
N ALA A 35 4.00 -0.31 -3.92
CA ALA A 35 2.65 0.11 -4.30
C ALA A 35 1.63 -1.06 -4.25
N VAL A 36 2.07 -2.30 -4.47
CA VAL A 36 1.20 -3.49 -4.55
C VAL A 36 0.40 -3.71 -3.26
N SER A 37 0.97 -3.37 -2.10
CA SER A 37 0.34 -3.58 -0.79
C SER A 37 -0.60 -2.45 -0.36
N VAL A 38 -0.59 -1.29 -1.03
CA VAL A 38 -1.33 -0.09 -0.59
C VAL A 38 -2.85 -0.29 -0.67
N ALA A 39 -3.36 -0.68 -1.84
CA ALA A 39 -4.80 -0.89 -2.03
C ALA A 39 -5.40 -1.95 -1.06
N PRO A 40 -4.82 -3.16 -0.90
CA PRO A 40 -5.35 -4.13 0.05
C PRO A 40 -5.21 -3.69 1.52
N ALA A 41 -4.16 -2.96 1.89
CA ALA A 41 -4.03 -2.40 3.24
C ALA A 41 -5.18 -1.43 3.55
N ILE A 42 -5.47 -0.51 2.63
CA ILE A 42 -6.57 0.46 2.77
C ILE A 42 -7.93 -0.23 2.79
N THR A 43 -8.20 -1.19 1.89
CA THR A 43 -9.51 -1.89 1.88
C THR A 43 -9.73 -2.75 3.12
N ASN A 44 -8.68 -3.35 3.68
CA ASN A 44 -8.75 -4.05 4.95
C ASN A 44 -9.01 -3.08 6.11
N ALA A 45 -8.39 -1.89 6.11
CA ALA A 45 -8.65 -0.86 7.11
C ALA A 45 -10.10 -0.35 7.07
N VAL A 46 -10.65 -0.12 5.86
CA VAL A 46 -12.07 0.24 5.68
C VAL A 46 -12.99 -0.86 6.21
N TYR A 47 -12.71 -2.12 5.87
CA TYR A 47 -13.49 -3.25 6.39
C TYR A 47 -13.41 -3.34 7.92
N HIS A 48 -12.23 -3.16 8.51
CA HIS A 48 -12.06 -3.15 9.96
C HIS A 48 -12.87 -2.01 10.62
N ALA A 49 -12.89 -0.82 10.03
CA ALA A 49 -13.58 0.34 10.58
C ALA A 49 -15.11 0.28 10.42
N THR A 50 -15.62 -0.37 9.36
CA THR A 50 -17.03 -0.26 8.96
C THR A 50 -17.80 -1.59 8.94
N GLY A 51 -17.09 -2.73 8.96
CA GLY A 51 -17.66 -4.05 8.70
C GLY A 51 -18.07 -4.30 7.24
N LYS A 52 -17.98 -3.29 6.34
CA LYS A 52 -18.36 -3.41 4.92
C LYS A 52 -17.14 -3.79 4.07
N ARG A 53 -17.23 -4.91 3.34
CA ARG A 53 -16.17 -5.43 2.48
C ARG A 53 -16.39 -4.98 1.03
N VAL A 54 -15.47 -4.18 0.50
CA VAL A 54 -15.49 -3.74 -0.91
C VAL A 54 -14.38 -4.45 -1.66
N ILE A 55 -14.75 -5.26 -2.67
CA ILE A 55 -13.82 -6.02 -3.52
C ILE A 55 -13.68 -5.46 -4.93
N ASP A 56 -14.68 -4.69 -5.37
CA ASP A 56 -14.64 -3.95 -6.62
C ASP A 56 -14.10 -2.54 -6.34
N LEU A 57 -12.94 -2.22 -6.90
CA LEU A 57 -12.25 -0.95 -6.68
C LEU A 57 -12.67 0.11 -7.71
N PRO A 58 -12.64 1.42 -7.36
CA PRO A 58 -12.18 1.99 -6.10
C PRO A 58 -13.22 1.88 -4.96
N VAL A 59 -12.76 2.03 -3.72
CA VAL A 59 -13.63 2.17 -2.54
C VAL A 59 -14.18 3.60 -2.51
N THR A 60 -15.41 3.79 -2.96
CA THR A 60 -16.10 5.08 -2.92
C THR A 60 -17.08 5.13 -1.76
N ILE A 61 -17.49 6.33 -1.34
CA ILE A 61 -18.41 6.51 -0.21
C ILE A 61 -19.78 5.85 -0.48
N GLU A 62 -20.25 5.84 -1.73
CA GLU A 62 -21.51 5.21 -2.14
C GLU A 62 -21.51 3.70 -1.88
N LYS A 63 -20.33 3.06 -1.93
CA LYS A 63 -20.17 1.64 -1.61
C LYS A 63 -20.19 1.37 -0.09
N LEU A 64 -20.17 2.42 0.74
CA LEU A 64 -20.16 2.37 2.19
C LEU A 64 -21.44 2.93 2.85
N LEU A 65 -22.33 3.56 2.09
CA LEU A 65 -23.67 3.96 2.56
C LEU A 65 -24.63 2.75 2.52
#